data_AF-A0A4R7JNQ9-F1
#
_entry.id   AF-A0A4R7JNQ9-F1
#
_cell.length_a   1.000
_cell.length_b   1.000
_cell.length_c   1.000
_cell.angle_alpha   90.00
_cell.angle_beta   90.00
_cell.angle_gamma   90.00
#
_symmetry.space_group_name_H-M   'P 1'
#
loop_
_entity.id
_entity.type
_entity.pdbx_description
1 polymer ?
#
loop_
_entity_poly.entity_id
_entity_poly.type
_entity_poly.pdbx_seq_one_letter_code
_entity_poly.pdbx_strand_id
1 'polypeptide(L)' 'MTDVVDSDELLRRMHRARACAVEEGRRWRSRSEELRTTDPQGSQEAAVRTVAYEAVLRVLDEVLTPGRTSG' A
#
# COMPACT_ATOMS: atom_id res chain seq x y z
N MET A 1 -3.76 -0.03 -30.62
CA MET A 1 -3.30 1.34 -30.31
C MET A 1 -3.06 1.39 -28.82
N THR A 2 -1.80 1.33 -28.38
CA THR A 2 -1.48 1.68 -26.99
C THR A 2 -1.82 3.15 -26.81
N ASP A 3 -2.85 3.42 -26.03
CA ASP A 3 -3.23 4.78 -25.67
C ASP A 3 -2.02 5.38 -24.94
N VAL A 4 -1.34 6.33 -25.58
CA VAL A 4 -0.15 6.96 -25.00
C VAL A 4 -0.65 7.80 -23.84
N VAL A 5 -0.48 7.27 -22.63
CA VAL A 5 -0.90 7.94 -21.41
C VAL A 5 0.07 9.08 -21.13
N ASP A 6 -0.46 10.30 -21.03
CA ASP A 6 0.31 11.46 -20.62
C ASP A 6 0.92 11.26 -19.22
N SER A 7 2.12 11.81 -19.00
CA SER A 7 2.84 11.68 -17.73
C SER A 7 2.01 12.15 -16.52
N ASP A 8 1.16 13.17 -16.68
CA ASP A 8 0.27 13.64 -15.62
C ASP A 8 -0.79 12.60 -15.24
N GLU A 9 -1.30 11.84 -16.20
CA GLU A 9 -2.26 10.78 -15.92
C GLU A 9 -1.60 9.58 -15.24
N LEU A 10 -0.32 9.28 -15.57
CA LEU A 10 0.46 8.30 -14.82
C LEU A 10 0.66 8.74 -13.37
N LEU A 11 1.06 9.99 -13.14
CA LEU A 11 1.22 10.54 -11.79
C LEU A 11 -0.09 10.51 -11.00
N ARG A 12 -1.21 10.92 -11.62
CA ARG A 12 -2.55 10.83 -11.00
C ARG A 12 -2.89 9.39 -10.60
N ARG A 13 -2.63 8.41 -11.47
CA ARG A 13 -2.85 6.98 -11.17
C ARG A 13 -1.98 6.48 -10.03
N MET A 14 -0.70 6.86 -10.00
CA MET A 14 0.22 6.49 -8.91
C MET A 14 -0.20 7.11 -7.58
N HIS A 15 -0.59 8.38 -7.56
CA HIS A 15 -1.13 9.01 -6.35
C HIS A 15 -2.42 8.33 -5.86
N ARG A 16 -3.33 7.96 -6.77
CA ARG A 16 -4.53 7.17 -6.42
C ARG A 16 -4.15 5.80 -5.85
N ALA A 17 -3.21 5.10 -6.48
CA ALA A 17 -2.74 3.80 -6.00
C ALA A 17 -2.10 3.92 -4.60
N ARG A 18 -1.34 4.98 -4.36
CA ARG A 18 -0.74 5.29 -3.04
C ARG A 18 -1.83 5.53 -1.99
N ALA A 19 -2.84 6.34 -2.30
CA ALA A 19 -3.95 6.60 -1.38
C ALA A 19 -4.69 5.30 -1.02
N CYS A 20 -4.98 4.46 -2.02
CA CYS A 20 -5.58 3.14 -1.83
C CYS A 20 -4.72 2.23 -0.93
N ALA A 21 -3.41 2.17 -1.17
CA ALA A 21 -2.50 1.35 -0.37
C ALA A 21 -2.41 1.83 1.09
N VAL A 22 -2.48 3.14 1.35
CA VAL A 22 -2.56 3.69 2.72
C VAL A 22 -3.85 3.22 3.41
N GLU A 23 -4.98 3.34 2.73
CA GLU A 23 -6.29 2.99 3.30
C GLU A 23 -6.39 1.49 3.60
N GLU A 24 -6.03 0.65 2.63
CA GLU A 24 -6.03 -0.80 2.81
C GLU A 24 -5.01 -1.25 3.86
N GLY A 25 -3.80 -0.68 3.86
CA GLY A 25 -2.81 -0.97 4.91
C GLY A 25 -3.30 -0.63 6.32
N ARG A 26 -4.05 0.48 6.49
CA ARG A 26 -4.69 0.81 7.78
C ARG A 26 -5.79 -0.18 8.13
N ARG A 27 -6.64 -0.53 7.17
CA ARG A 27 -7.74 -1.48 7.33
C ARG A 27 -7.23 -2.87 7.77
N TRP A 28 -6.20 -3.39 7.10
CA TRP A 28 -5.62 -4.68 7.43
C TRP A 28 -4.90 -4.68 8.78
N ARG A 29 -4.26 -3.57 9.13
CA ARG A 29 -3.65 -3.41 10.46
C ARG A 29 -4.72 -3.47 11.55
N SER A 30 -5.76 -2.64 11.46
CA SER A 30 -6.88 -2.67 12.42
C SER A 30 -7.50 -4.06 12.53
N ARG A 31 -7.72 -4.73 11.39
CA ARG A 31 -8.26 -6.09 11.38
C ARG A 31 -7.33 -7.11 12.05
N SER A 32 -6.02 -6.99 11.90
CA SER A 32 -5.05 -7.85 12.58
C SER A 32 -5.11 -7.68 14.11
N GLU A 33 -5.25 -6.44 14.58
CA GLU A 33 -5.43 -6.12 16.00
C GLU A 33 -6.72 -6.74 16.57
N GLU A 34 -7.84 -6.58 15.85
CA GLU A 34 -9.16 -7.11 16.23
C GLU A 34 -9.18 -8.64 16.33
N LEU A 35 -8.49 -9.33 15.40
CA LEU A 35 -8.46 -10.79 15.34
C LEU A 35 -7.46 -11.41 16.31
N ARG A 36 -6.54 -10.64 16.92
CA ARG A 36 -5.40 -11.18 17.67
C ARG A 36 -5.80 -12.18 18.77
N THR A 37 -6.92 -11.95 19.43
CA THR A 37 -7.39 -12.77 20.56
C THR A 37 -8.35 -13.88 20.16
N THR A 38 -9.13 -13.68 19.11
CA THR A 38 -10.22 -14.58 18.69
C THR A 38 -9.82 -15.51 17.55
N ASP A 39 -8.89 -15.08 16.70
CA ASP A 39 -8.37 -15.83 15.55
C ASP A 39 -6.91 -15.43 15.27
N PRO A 40 -5.95 -16.07 15.97
CA PRO A 40 -4.52 -15.78 15.80
C PRO A 40 -4.02 -16.04 14.37
N GLN A 41 -4.60 -17.00 13.65
CA GLN A 41 -4.22 -17.27 12.26
C GLN A 41 -4.72 -16.16 11.34
N GLY A 42 -5.99 -15.78 11.43
CA GLY A 42 -6.53 -14.65 10.67
C GLY A 42 -5.85 -13.32 11.00
N SER A 43 -5.40 -13.14 12.25
CA SER A 43 -4.56 -12.01 12.65
C SER A 43 -3.21 -11.98 11.92
N GLN A 44 -2.54 -13.14 11.79
CA GLN A 44 -1.28 -13.26 11.04
C GLN A 44 -1.49 -13.00 9.55
N GLU A 45 -2.55 -13.55 8.93
CA GLU A 45 -2.87 -13.29 7.52
C GLU A 45 -3.11 -11.80 7.26
N ALA A 46 -3.83 -11.12 8.16
CA ALA A 46 -4.03 -9.67 8.09
C ALA A 46 -2.73 -8.88 8.27
N ALA A 47 -1.81 -9.35 9.12
CA ALA A 47 -0.49 -8.73 9.27
C ALA A 47 0.35 -8.85 7.99
N VAL A 48 0.34 -10.01 7.32
CA VAL A 48 1.02 -10.20 6.03
C VAL A 48 0.47 -9.23 4.97
N ARG A 49 -0.86 -9.07 4.90
CA ARG A 49 -1.48 -8.09 3.99
C ARG A 49 -1.06 -6.66 4.31
N THR A 50 -0.93 -6.31 5.59
CA THR A 50 -0.42 -4.99 6.01
C THR A 50 0.99 -4.74 5.46
N VAL A 51 1.89 -5.72 5.62
CA VAL A 51 3.28 -5.63 5.11
C VAL A 51 3.30 -5.51 3.58
N ALA A 52 2.40 -6.21 2.88
CA ALA A 52 2.30 -6.12 1.43
C ALA A 52 1.95 -4.68 0.97
N TYR A 53 0.99 -4.03 1.60
CA TYR A 53 0.65 -2.63 1.30
C TYR A 53 1.76 -1.66 1.68
N GLU A 54 2.48 -1.90 2.79
CA GLU A 54 3.65 -1.09 3.16
C GLU A 54 4.78 -1.21 2.12
N ALA A 55 5.03 -2.39 1.57
CA ALA A 55 6.02 -2.57 0.50
C ALA A 55 5.63 -1.80 -0.78
N VAL A 56 4.35 -1.85 -1.17
CA VAL A 56 3.83 -1.05 -2.31
C VAL A 56 4.01 0.44 -2.05
N LEU A 57 3.72 0.91 -0.84
CA LEU A 57 3.91 2.32 -0.46
C LEU A 57 5.36 2.74 -0.60
N ARG A 58 6.33 1.93 -0.14
CA ARG A 58 7.77 2.26 -0.31
C ARG A 58 8.15 2.40 -1.78
N VAL A 59 7.73 1.47 -2.63
CA VAL A 59 8.02 1.54 -4.07
C VAL A 59 7.39 2.79 -4.69
N LEU A 60 6.13 3.08 -4.39
CA LEU A 60 5.45 4.27 -4.90
C LEU A 60 6.08 5.57 -4.38
N ASP A 61 6.49 5.59 -3.10
CA ASP A 61 7.15 6.75 -2.51
C ASP A 61 8.52 7.01 -3.14
N GLU A 62 9.29 5.97 -3.46
CA GLU A 62 10.56 6.12 -4.18
C GLU A 62 10.36 6.62 -5.62
N VAL A 63 9.34 6.11 -6.32
CA VAL A 63 9.02 6.57 -7.69
C VAL A 63 8.51 8.02 -7.70
N LEU A 64 7.64 8.38 -6.76
CA LEU A 64 7.04 9.72 -6.67
C LEU A 64 7.94 10.75 -6.00
N THR A 65 8.84 10.31 -5.13
CA THR A 65 9.79 11.17 -4.41
C THR A 65 11.08 10.39 -4.15
N PRO A 66 11.98 10.35 -5.15
CA PRO A 66 13.25 9.62 -5.04
C PRO A 66 14.05 10.04 -3.82
N GLY A 67 14.64 9.07 -3.12
CA GLY A 67 15.43 9.29 -1.90
C GLY A 67 14.60 9.39 -0.61
N ARG A 68 13.26 9.30 -0.66
CA ARG A 68 12.43 9.27 0.55
C ARG A 68 12.59 7.96 1.34
N THR A 69 12.92 6.86 0.66
CA THR A 69 12.97 5.53 1.28
C THR A 69 14.37 5.04 1.64
N SER A 70 15.41 5.82 1.33
CA SER A 70 16.82 5.48 1.59
C SER A 70 17.30 5.78 3.03
N GLY A 71 16.38 5.91 3.98
CA GLY A 71 16.66 6.22 5.40
C GLY A 71 16.65 5.01 6.31
#